data_AF-A0A9D4EVI6-F1
#
_entry.id   AF-A0A9D4EVI6-F1
#
_cell.length_a   1.000
_cell.length_b   1.000
_cell.length_c   1.000
_cell.angle_alpha   90.00
_cell.angle_beta   90.00
_cell.angle_gamma   90.00
#
_symmetry.space_group_name_H-M   'P 1'
#
loop_
_entity.id
_entity.type
_entity.pdbx_description
1 polymer ?
#
loop_
_entity_poly.entity_id
_entity_poly.type
_entity_poly.pdbx_seq_one_letter_code
_entity_poly.pdbx_strand_id
1 'polypeptide(L)' 'MLRVAFERKLVFTIGSYRTTRKEDVITWNDIHHKTDHKPNTQFGYPDDTYLDRVTDELKVKGITEDDITQILLKRR' A
#
# COMPACT_ATOMS: atom_id res chain seq x y z
N MET A 1 5.33 -1.09 8.54
CA MET A 1 4.10 -0.31 8.27
C MET A 1 3.12 -1.04 7.36
N LEU A 2 3.50 -1.54 6.18
CA LEU A 2 2.57 -2.26 5.27
C LEU A 2 1.82 -3.44 5.92
N ARG A 3 2.46 -4.18 6.81
CA ARG A 3 1.79 -5.22 7.60
C ARG A 3 0.64 -4.65 8.46
N VAL A 4 0.88 -3.52 9.12
CA VAL A 4 -0.15 -2.79 9.89
C VAL A 4 -1.28 -2.38 8.95
N ALA A 5 -0.95 -1.85 7.77
CA ALA A 5 -1.94 -1.47 6.75
C ALA A 5 -2.82 -2.65 6.36
N PHE A 6 -2.22 -3.83 6.17
CA PHE A 6 -2.94 -5.04 5.83
C PHE A 6 -3.85 -5.51 6.97
N GLU A 7 -3.35 -5.54 8.21
CA GLU A 7 -4.13 -5.91 9.40
C GLU A 7 -5.30 -4.95 9.65
N ARG A 8 -5.13 -3.66 9.30
CA ARG A 8 -6.18 -2.62 9.35
C ARG A 8 -7.09 -2.62 8.12
N LYS A 9 -6.92 -3.55 7.17
CA LYS A 9 -7.70 -3.64 5.92
C LYS A 9 -7.59 -2.40 5.02
N LEU A 10 -6.44 -1.74 5.03
CA LEU A 10 -6.20 -0.48 4.30
C LEU A 10 -5.46 -0.67 2.97
N VAL A 11 -4.94 -1.86 2.66
CA VAL A 11 -4.18 -2.10 1.43
C VAL A 11 -5.08 -2.18 0.18
N PHE A 12 -6.26 -2.77 0.34
CA PHE A 12 -7.22 -2.99 -0.73
C PHE A 12 -8.60 -2.45 -0.34
N THR A 13 -9.41 -2.12 -1.35
CA THR A 13 -10.81 -1.74 -1.20
C THR A 13 -11.64 -2.38 -2.31
N ILE A 14 -12.96 -2.42 -2.15
CA ILE A 14 -13.88 -2.76 -3.25
C ILE A 14 -14.14 -1.48 -4.03
N GLY A 15 -13.97 -1.53 -5.34
CA GLY A 15 -14.15 -0.37 -6.21
C GLY A 15 -14.48 -0.78 -7.64
N SER A 16 -14.55 0.24 -8.50
CA SER A 16 -14.81 0.06 -9.93
C SER A 16 -13.50 0.02 -10.72
N TYR A 17 -13.37 -0.95 -11.63
CA TYR A 17 -12.24 -0.97 -12.54
C TYR A 17 -12.47 0.01 -13.69
N ARG A 18 -11.72 1.11 -13.68
CA ARG A 18 -11.90 2.29 -14.56
C ARG A 18 -12.00 1.97 -16.05
N THR A 19 -11.33 0.93 -16.54
CA THR A 19 -11.31 0.63 -17.99
C THR A 19 -12.34 -0.40 -18.44
N THR A 20 -12.96 -1.19 -17.54
CA THR A 20 -13.95 -2.21 -17.93
C THR A 20 -15.33 -2.01 -17.31
N ARG A 21 -15.54 -0.97 -16.49
CA ARG A 21 -16.80 -0.73 -15.74
C ARG A 21 -17.25 -1.93 -14.92
N LYS A 22 -16.30 -2.79 -14.55
CA LYS A 22 -16.56 -3.87 -13.59
C LYS A 22 -16.63 -3.24 -12.21
N GLU A 23 -17.83 -3.23 -11.66
CA GLU A 23 -18.10 -2.94 -10.26
C GLU A 23 -17.74 -4.16 -9.39
N ASP A 24 -17.72 -3.95 -8.07
CA ASP A 24 -17.54 -5.00 -7.07
C ASP A 24 -16.25 -5.81 -7.19
N VAL A 25 -15.16 -5.16 -7.62
CA VAL A 25 -13.84 -5.80 -7.72
C VAL A 25 -12.87 -5.28 -6.68
N ILE A 26 -11.92 -6.12 -6.29
CA ILE A 26 -10.83 -5.75 -5.38
C ILE A 26 -9.88 -4.81 -6.14
N THR A 27 -9.63 -3.64 -5.56
CA THR A 27 -8.75 -2.59 -6.10
C THR A 27 -7.77 -2.11 -5.04
N TRP A 28 -6.68 -1.48 -5.47
CA TRP A 28 -5.73 -0.82 -4.58
C TRP A 28 -6.38 0.37 -3.86
N ASN A 29 -6.04 0.58 -2.59
CA ASN A 29 -6.58 1.67 -1.77
C ASN A 29 -5.54 2.78 -1.53
N ASP A 30 -5.03 3.34 -2.62
CA ASP A 30 -4.07 4.47 -2.63
C ASP A 30 -2.76 4.27 -1.86
N ILE A 31 -2.32 3.01 -1.70
CA ILE A 31 -0.98 2.68 -1.19
C ILE A 31 -0.22 2.03 -2.34
N HIS A 32 0.72 2.76 -2.93
CA HIS A 32 1.42 2.31 -4.13
C HIS A 32 2.38 1.17 -3.82
N HIS A 33 2.20 0.07 -4.56
CA HIS A 33 3.08 -1.08 -4.52
C HIS A 33 3.86 -1.19 -5.84
N LYS A 34 5.08 -1.68 -5.76
CA LYS A 34 5.85 -2.08 -6.93
C LYS A 34 5.48 -3.52 -7.29
N THR A 35 4.90 -3.70 -8.47
CA THR A 35 4.40 -5.02 -8.93
C THR A 35 5.27 -5.63 -10.01
N ASP A 36 6.26 -4.89 -10.51
CA ASP A 36 7.23 -5.35 -11.49
C ASP A 36 8.65 -5.09 -10.97
N HIS A 37 9.56 -6.01 -11.25
CA HIS A 37 10.98 -5.90 -10.91
C HIS A 37 11.82 -5.40 -12.10
N LYS A 38 11.22 -5.29 -13.29
CA LYS A 38 11.88 -4.82 -14.50
C LYS A 38 12.01 -3.29 -14.54
N PRO A 39 13.12 -2.78 -15.10
CA PRO A 39 13.28 -1.36 -15.38
C PRO A 39 12.32 -0.85 -16.45
N ASN A 40 12.03 0.45 -16.38
CA ASN A 40 11.19 1.18 -17.32
C ASN A 40 9.73 0.69 -17.40
N THR A 41 9.20 0.17 -16.29
CA THR A 41 7.78 -0.19 -16.16
C THR A 41 7.08 0.78 -15.20
N GLN A 42 5.78 1.00 -15.39
CA GLN A 42 4.99 1.97 -14.60
C GLN A 42 5.06 1.72 -13.09
N PHE A 43 5.18 0.45 -12.68
CA PHE A 43 5.21 0.03 -11.27
C PHE A 43 6.50 -0.73 -10.93
N GLY A 44 7.61 -0.42 -11.62
CA GLY A 44 8.91 -1.07 -11.41
C GLY A 44 9.99 -0.17 -10.82
N TYR A 45 11.21 -0.71 -10.80
CA TYR A 45 12.43 -0.07 -10.29
C TYR A 45 13.42 0.17 -11.44
N PRO A 46 14.30 1.20 -11.38
CA PRO A 46 14.55 2.09 -10.25
C PRO A 46 13.49 3.19 -10.08
N ASP A 47 13.24 3.58 -8.84
CA ASP A 47 12.41 4.71 -8.43
C ASP A 47 12.88 5.16 -7.05
N ASP A 48 13.78 6.15 -7.03
CA ASP A 48 14.46 6.59 -5.82
C ASP A 48 13.51 7.27 -4.83
N THR A 49 12.36 7.76 -5.31
CA THR A 49 11.36 8.46 -4.50
C THR A 49 10.29 7.53 -3.92
N TYR A 50 10.32 6.25 -4.30
CA TYR A 50 9.26 5.30 -3.97
C TYR A 50 9.04 5.15 -2.47
N LEU A 51 10.14 4.99 -1.71
CA LEU A 51 10.07 4.73 -0.28
C LEU A 51 9.51 5.94 0.49
N ASP A 52 9.86 7.15 0.10
CA ASP A 52 9.32 8.37 0.71
C ASP A 52 7.83 8.51 0.42
N ARG A 53 7.45 8.33 -0.85
CA ARG A 53 6.07 8.43 -1.30
C ARG A 53 5.14 7.42 -0.62
N VAL A 54 5.53 6.13 -0.58
CA VAL A 54 4.70 5.10 0.08
C VAL A 54 4.60 5.34 1.59
N THR A 55 5.65 5.91 2.19
CA THR A 55 5.64 6.27 3.61
C THR A 55 4.66 7.39 3.89
N ASP A 56 4.60 8.42 3.05
CA ASP A 56 3.63 9.51 3.19
C ASP A 56 2.20 9.05 2.92
N GLU A 57 1.98 8.17 1.93
CA GLU A 57 0.67 7.54 1.69
C GLU A 57 0.19 6.76 2.93
N LEU A 58 1.09 6.01 3.58
CA LEU A 58 0.78 5.29 4.80
C LEU A 58 0.46 6.23 5.97
N LYS A 59 1.20 7.34 6.11
CA LYS A 59 0.90 8.38 7.12
C LYS A 59 -0.48 9.00 6.90
N VAL A 60 -0.85 9.30 5.66
CA VAL A 60 -2.20 9.81 5.33
C VAL A 60 -3.29 8.81 5.72
N LYS A 61 -3.03 7.50 5.60
CA LYS A 61 -3.93 6.44 6.07
C LYS A 61 -3.84 6.21 7.60
N GLY A 62 -3.14 7.05 8.35
CA GLY A 62 -3.00 7.00 9.80
C GLY A 62 -2.07 5.91 10.31
N ILE A 63 -1.10 5.48 9.50
CA ILE A 63 -0.10 4.48 9.87
C ILE A 63 1.25 5.15 10.02
N THR A 64 1.84 5.05 11.20
CA THR A 64 3.17 5.60 11.50
C THR A 64 4.12 4.50 11.95
N GLU A 65 5.38 4.86 12.22
CA GLU A 65 6.38 3.93 12.76
C GLU A 65 5.99 3.39 14.15
N ASP A 66 5.29 4.18 14.96
CA ASP A 66 4.82 3.78 16.30
C ASP A 66 3.91 2.54 16.27
N ASP A 67 3.14 2.38 15.19
CA ASP A 67 2.25 1.24 15.00
C ASP A 67 3.01 -0.09 14.81
N ILE A 68 4.25 -0.03 14.33
CA ILE A 68 5.11 -1.21 14.19
C ILE A 68 5.44 -1.79 15.56
N THR A 69 5.79 -0.91 16.51
CA THR A 69 6.13 -1.28 17.88
C THR A 69 4.96 -1.99 18.57
N GLN A 70 3.73 -1.52 18.34
CA GLN A 70 2.53 -2.13 18.90
C GLN A 70 2.26 -3.54 18.36
N ILE A 71 2.55 -3.82 17.07
CA ILE A 71 2.45 -5.18 16.52
C ILE A 71 3.46 -6.12 17.16
N LEU A 72 4.70 -5.67 17.35
CA LEU A 72 5.76 -6.50 17.92
C LEU A 72 5.50 -6.81 19.40
N LEU A 73 4.91 -5.87 20.15
CA LEU A 73 4.54 -6.06 21.55
C LEU A 73 3.34 -7.00 21.73
N LYS A 74 2.34 -6.98 20.84
CA LYS A 74 1.15 -7.86 20.90
C LYS A 74 1.42 -9.34 20.57
N ARG A 75 2.65 -9.68 20.15
CA ARG A 75 3.05 -11.05 19.78
C ARG A 75 3.82 -11.78 20.90
N ARG A 76 3.99 -11.14 22.06
CA ARG A 76 4.45 -11.75 23.30
C ARG A 76 3.25 -12.12 24.16
#